data_AF-A0A948ZFV7-F1
#
_entry.id   AF-A0A948ZFV7-F1
#
_cell.length_a   1.000
_cell.length_b   1.000
_cell.length_c   1.000
_cell.angle_alpha   90.00
_cell.angle_beta   90.00
_cell.angle_gamma   90.00
#
_symmetry.space_group_name_H-M   'P 1'
#
loop_
_entity.id
_entity.type
_entity.pdbx_description
1 polymer ?
#
loop_
_entity_poly.entity_id
_entity_poly.type
_entity_poly.pdbx_seq_one_letter_code
_entity_poly.pdbx_strand_id
1 'polypeptide(L)'
;MRKISGVILFLNFFNYALFATKEARLTNNLGKQIDVKISLEGEDAHLNNIDQSSGDTYINEIKKQIINKGKTNIKYIEIKIKGESGFKRFDGTPEKKFESFMKIDVVPNMTINWSKKDNTKIICIIDGNYLNLKNKNFDKGNFSNIDFKSTDLSVANLSGANISGTNLSGANLSGTNLSSANLSKANLSGANFGITYNEYVYNVNAIKTNLSGANLTGTILLGANLTNTIITNAIITKETQIKGAIFGATHYFKGKDLSGWNLSNTGLAGADLTGANLTASDLTSANLRYADLTGANLTNAIMTIDTKINDTKFGNTNYFKGKNLSDWNLAGTKLNGADLTNAFFSTHSPRKNLARADFTNANLSGANFIGANLTDAIITKGTKINNTKFGNTNYFKDKNLSGWNLSKTDLYKADLTGTNLARTDFTNADLYGANFTGANLTDAIITKDTRIVSAKFGNTTYFKGKNLSGWNLAGADLTGADLTGANLNEADLRGAILIRANLTNAIITKDTKINNTKFGNTNYFKGKDLSGWNLSSTDLTDADLTVTDLTNANLTNSKFVNVLFDDKTIFNNSIVKNADFKDSIGLSNNHKHYLKNNGAINVSN
;
A
#
# COMPACT_ATOMS: atom_id res chain seq x y z
N MET A 1 37.02 -52.03 38.95
CA MET A 1 37.67 -53.35 38.74
C MET A 1 36.94 -54.40 39.57
N ARG A 2 36.96 -55.68 39.13
CA ARG A 2 36.69 -56.98 39.85
C ARG A 2 35.95 -56.94 41.21
N LYS A 3 34.98 -57.83 41.50
CA LYS A 3 35.02 -59.31 41.30
C LYS A 3 33.67 -59.92 40.87
N ILE A 4 33.74 -61.20 40.49
CA ILE A 4 32.65 -62.15 40.20
C ILE A 4 32.68 -63.26 41.28
N SER A 5 31.55 -63.96 41.52
CA SER A 5 31.40 -65.41 41.83
C SER A 5 30.39 -65.74 42.95
N GLY A 6 29.47 -66.70 42.68
CA GLY A 6 28.52 -67.31 43.64
C GLY A 6 27.16 -67.66 43.01
N VAL A 7 26.76 -68.95 42.98
CA VAL A 7 25.61 -69.48 42.18
C VAL A 7 24.94 -70.70 42.88
N ILE A 8 23.80 -71.18 42.33
CA ILE A 8 23.06 -72.46 42.53
C ILE A 8 21.91 -72.32 43.58
N LEU A 9 20.64 -72.75 43.42
CA LEU A 9 19.89 -73.80 42.65
C LEU A 9 18.79 -73.21 41.70
N PHE A 10 18.02 -73.88 40.80
CA PHE A 10 18.06 -75.19 40.09
C PHE A 10 17.35 -75.10 38.68
N LEU A 11 16.50 -76.06 38.25
CA LEU A 11 16.04 -76.24 36.83
C LEU A 11 14.74 -77.11 36.61
N ASN A 12 14.19 -77.08 35.37
CA ASN A 12 13.15 -77.94 34.69
C ASN A 12 11.66 -77.40 34.71
N PHE A 13 10.68 -77.68 33.81
CA PHE A 13 10.45 -78.01 32.36
C PHE A 13 8.91 -78.27 32.16
N PHE A 14 8.20 -78.44 31.00
CA PHE A 14 8.42 -78.51 29.52
C PHE A 14 7.07 -78.19 28.74
N ASN A 15 7.12 -78.00 27.41
CA ASN A 15 6.03 -77.74 26.39
C ASN A 15 4.90 -78.83 26.28
N TYR A 16 3.61 -78.70 25.85
CA TYR A 16 2.73 -77.70 25.14
C TYR A 16 1.18 -78.11 25.09
N ALA A 17 0.23 -77.21 24.64
CA ALA A 17 -1.04 -77.41 23.82
C ALA A 17 -2.47 -76.91 24.31
N LEU A 18 -3.49 -76.98 23.41
CA LEU A 18 -4.84 -76.29 23.31
C LEU A 18 -5.94 -76.64 24.36
N PHE A 19 -6.98 -75.78 24.58
CA PHE A 19 -8.00 -76.01 25.64
C PHE A 19 -9.54 -75.81 25.38
N ALA A 20 -10.17 -74.61 25.45
CA ALA A 20 -11.65 -74.54 25.67
C ALA A 20 -12.45 -73.29 25.20
N THR A 21 -13.79 -73.42 25.08
CA THR A 21 -14.79 -72.34 24.87
C THR A 21 -16.02 -72.45 25.79
N LYS A 22 -16.67 -71.33 26.18
CA LYS A 22 -17.94 -71.31 26.96
C LYS A 22 -18.79 -70.04 26.70
N GLU A 23 -20.11 -70.13 26.90
CA GLU A 23 -21.09 -69.06 26.67
C GLU A 23 -22.03 -68.84 27.88
N ALA A 24 -22.56 -67.63 28.07
CA ALA A 24 -23.48 -67.29 29.18
C ALA A 24 -24.40 -66.09 28.88
N ARG A 25 -25.59 -66.07 29.51
CA ARG A 25 -26.53 -64.92 29.54
C ARG A 25 -26.53 -64.20 30.88
N LEU A 26 -26.53 -62.87 30.85
CA LEU A 26 -26.57 -61.99 32.01
C LEU A 26 -27.64 -60.91 31.84
N THR A 27 -28.34 -60.55 32.93
CA THR A 27 -29.33 -59.46 32.94
C THR A 27 -28.83 -58.32 33.81
N ASN A 28 -28.94 -57.07 33.34
CA ASN A 28 -28.51 -55.89 34.10
C ASN A 28 -29.62 -55.33 35.01
N ASN A 29 -29.25 -54.37 35.87
CA ASN A 29 -30.14 -53.74 36.86
C ASN A 29 -31.27 -52.88 36.24
N LEU A 30 -31.40 -52.82 34.91
CA LEU A 30 -32.52 -52.22 34.17
C LEU A 30 -33.27 -53.26 33.31
N GLY A 31 -33.13 -54.56 33.62
CA GLY A 31 -33.87 -55.65 33.00
C GLY A 31 -33.42 -56.05 31.58
N LYS A 32 -32.31 -55.50 31.06
CA LYS A 32 -31.81 -55.88 29.72
C LYS A 32 -30.83 -57.04 29.79
N GLN A 33 -31.04 -58.04 28.94
CA GLN A 33 -30.20 -59.22 28.78
C GLN A 33 -29.00 -58.95 27.84
N ILE A 34 -27.90 -59.67 28.07
CA ILE A 34 -26.62 -59.60 27.35
C ILE A 34 -26.07 -61.02 27.21
N ASP A 35 -25.67 -61.39 25.99
CA ASP A 35 -24.97 -62.66 25.66
C ASP A 35 -23.45 -62.46 25.72
N VAL A 36 -22.70 -63.46 26.22
CA VAL A 36 -21.24 -63.42 26.43
C VAL A 36 -20.58 -64.75 26.02
N LYS A 37 -19.40 -64.71 25.38
CA LYS A 37 -18.60 -65.87 24.93
C LYS A 37 -17.10 -65.70 25.23
N ILE A 38 -16.40 -66.78 25.60
CA ILE A 38 -14.97 -66.78 25.95
C ILE A 38 -14.26 -68.02 25.36
N SER A 39 -12.98 -67.88 24.95
CA SER A 39 -12.08 -68.93 24.42
C SER A 39 -10.66 -68.82 25.02
N LEU A 40 -9.92 -69.92 25.21
CA LEU A 40 -8.56 -69.94 25.79
C LEU A 40 -7.62 -71.02 25.19
N GLU A 41 -6.36 -70.63 24.92
CA GLU A 41 -5.27 -71.47 24.36
C GLU A 41 -3.90 -70.99 24.89
N GLY A 42 -2.95 -71.89 25.21
CA GLY A 42 -1.63 -71.56 25.77
C GLY A 42 -0.82 -72.80 26.18
N GLU A 43 0.51 -72.71 26.29
CA GLU A 43 1.38 -73.82 25.86
C GLU A 43 2.49 -74.27 26.86
N ASP A 44 2.21 -75.25 27.73
CA ASP A 44 3.18 -76.10 28.47
C ASP A 44 2.52 -77.46 28.85
N ALA A 45 3.28 -78.52 29.13
CA ALA A 45 2.77 -79.84 29.53
C ALA A 45 3.38 -80.31 30.88
N HIS A 46 2.64 -81.02 31.74
CA HIS A 46 1.52 -81.91 31.44
C HIS A 46 0.17 -81.26 31.12
N LEU A 47 -0.17 -81.30 29.84
CA LEU A 47 -1.55 -81.39 29.38
C LEU A 47 -2.03 -82.82 29.66
N ASN A 48 -2.56 -83.05 30.86
CA ASN A 48 -3.30 -84.27 31.22
C ASN A 48 -4.67 -83.88 31.81
N ASN A 49 -5.42 -83.13 30.99
CA ASN A 49 -6.81 -82.71 31.15
C ASN A 49 -7.13 -81.70 32.29
N ILE A 50 -7.95 -80.72 31.89
CA ILE A 50 -8.48 -79.60 32.67
C ILE A 50 -9.37 -80.10 33.84
N ASP A 51 -9.47 -79.33 34.93
CA ASP A 51 -10.79 -79.14 35.57
C ASP A 51 -11.12 -77.65 35.87
N GLN A 52 -12.40 -77.31 35.79
CA GLN A 52 -12.95 -76.05 35.27
C GLN A 52 -12.92 -74.85 36.25
N SER A 53 -12.19 -74.95 37.36
CA SER A 53 -12.34 -74.09 38.55
C SER A 53 -11.91 -72.63 38.41
N SER A 54 -11.07 -72.29 37.42
CA SER A 54 -10.52 -70.93 37.26
C SER A 54 -11.52 -69.90 36.71
N GLY A 55 -12.58 -70.35 36.01
CA GLY A 55 -13.58 -69.47 35.40
C GLY A 55 -14.43 -68.72 36.42
N ASP A 56 -14.89 -69.39 37.48
CA ASP A 56 -15.84 -68.82 38.44
C ASP A 56 -15.24 -67.70 39.30
N THR A 57 -13.92 -67.74 39.53
CA THR A 57 -13.21 -66.66 40.24
C THR A 57 -13.24 -65.36 39.43
N TYR A 58 -13.01 -65.44 38.12
CA TYR A 58 -13.11 -64.27 37.23
C TYR A 58 -14.55 -63.76 37.11
N ILE A 59 -15.54 -64.66 37.02
CA ILE A 59 -16.97 -64.32 36.99
C ILE A 59 -17.39 -63.58 38.27
N ASN A 60 -16.92 -64.00 39.44
CA ASN A 60 -17.29 -63.37 40.72
C ASN A 60 -16.66 -61.98 40.91
N GLU A 61 -15.45 -61.72 40.42
CA GLU A 61 -14.87 -60.37 40.46
C GLU A 61 -15.53 -59.42 39.45
N ILE A 62 -16.02 -59.94 38.31
CA ILE A 62 -16.85 -59.19 37.36
C ILE A 62 -18.23 -58.84 37.99
N LYS A 63 -18.87 -59.76 38.72
CA LYS A 63 -20.13 -59.47 39.47
C LYS A 63 -19.96 -58.27 40.41
N LYS A 64 -18.87 -58.20 41.17
CA LYS A 64 -18.57 -57.06 42.08
C LYS A 64 -18.53 -55.71 41.35
N GLN A 65 -17.91 -55.65 40.16
CA GLN A 65 -17.78 -54.37 39.43
C GLN A 65 -19.07 -53.93 38.74
N ILE A 66 -19.91 -54.87 38.29
CA ILE A 66 -21.22 -54.57 37.68
C ILE A 66 -22.19 -53.94 38.71
N ILE A 67 -22.18 -54.43 39.96
CA ILE A 67 -23.13 -53.98 40.99
C ILE A 67 -22.92 -52.52 41.43
N ASN A 68 -21.67 -52.04 41.47
CA ASN A 68 -21.31 -50.80 42.20
C ASN A 68 -21.15 -49.52 41.36
N LYS A 69 -21.21 -49.57 40.02
CA LYS A 69 -21.09 -48.35 39.18
C LYS A 69 -22.05 -48.36 37.97
N GLY A 70 -23.29 -47.93 38.20
CA GLY A 70 -24.30 -47.79 37.16
C GLY A 70 -23.94 -46.75 36.09
N LYS A 71 -23.41 -47.21 34.94
CA LYS A 71 -23.40 -46.47 33.67
C LYS A 71 -23.91 -47.37 32.55
N THR A 72 -24.97 -46.92 31.88
CA THR A 72 -25.86 -47.80 31.11
C THR A 72 -25.92 -47.42 29.64
N ASN A 73 -24.94 -47.86 28.85
CA ASN A 73 -25.07 -48.14 27.41
C ASN A 73 -23.81 -48.86 26.91
N ILE A 74 -23.75 -50.17 27.15
CA ILE A 74 -22.73 -51.09 26.61
C ILE A 74 -23.50 -52.19 25.86
N LYS A 75 -23.13 -52.46 24.60
CA LYS A 75 -23.78 -53.49 23.76
C LYS A 75 -22.95 -54.79 23.61
N TYR A 76 -21.66 -54.74 23.92
CA TYR A 76 -20.76 -55.89 24.08
C TYR A 76 -19.51 -55.42 24.83
N ILE A 77 -18.76 -56.37 25.42
CA ILE A 77 -17.43 -56.13 25.98
C ILE A 77 -16.51 -57.22 25.44
N GLU A 78 -15.41 -56.85 24.79
CA GLU A 78 -14.32 -57.75 24.44
C GLU A 78 -13.18 -57.57 25.44
N ILE A 79 -12.72 -58.66 26.07
CA ILE A 79 -11.59 -58.64 27.00
C ILE A 79 -10.52 -59.61 26.49
N LYS A 80 -9.35 -59.07 26.14
CA LYS A 80 -8.12 -59.82 25.81
C LYS A 80 -7.04 -59.39 26.78
N ILE A 81 -6.52 -60.32 27.61
CA ILE A 81 -5.56 -60.01 28.68
C ILE A 81 -4.38 -61.00 28.67
N LYS A 82 -3.20 -60.46 28.31
CA LYS A 82 -1.84 -60.89 28.69
C LYS A 82 -1.30 -62.23 28.13
N GLY A 83 0.02 -62.48 28.17
CA GLY A 83 1.07 -61.76 28.91
C GLY A 83 2.46 -61.66 28.29
N GLU A 84 3.45 -61.44 29.17
CA GLU A 84 4.83 -61.05 28.87
C GLU A 84 5.82 -62.23 29.01
N SER A 85 7.09 -61.96 28.70
CA SER A 85 8.30 -62.81 28.87
C SER A 85 8.56 -63.87 27.79
N GLY A 86 9.86 -64.10 27.53
CA GLY A 86 10.36 -65.06 26.53
C GLY A 86 10.40 -64.53 25.08
N PHE A 87 11.61 -64.39 24.52
CA PHE A 87 11.77 -64.26 23.07
C PHE A 87 11.52 -65.62 22.40
N LYS A 88 10.34 -65.81 21.80
CA LYS A 88 10.12 -66.77 20.70
C LYS A 88 9.30 -66.11 19.60
N ARG A 89 9.55 -66.51 18.35
CA ARG A 89 8.89 -65.97 17.16
C ARG A 89 7.39 -66.27 17.21
N PHE A 90 6.57 -65.23 17.23
CA PHE A 90 5.22 -65.28 16.67
C PHE A 90 5.25 -64.72 15.24
N ASP A 91 4.37 -65.24 14.41
CA ASP A 91 4.30 -65.11 12.95
C ASP A 91 3.56 -63.85 12.45
N GLY A 92 3.04 -63.02 13.36
CA GLY A 92 2.63 -61.65 13.06
C GLY A 92 3.70 -60.64 13.46
N THR A 93 4.18 -59.82 12.53
CA THR A 93 5.19 -58.79 12.82
C THR A 93 4.69 -57.78 13.88
N PRO A 94 5.58 -57.21 14.72
CA PRO A 94 5.20 -56.27 15.78
C PRO A 94 4.40 -55.06 15.29
N GLU A 95 4.67 -54.67 14.04
CA GLU A 95 4.02 -53.63 13.25
C GLU A 95 2.48 -53.75 13.36
N LYS A 96 1.90 -54.90 12.97
CA LYS A 96 0.43 -55.11 12.93
C LYS A 96 -0.26 -55.01 14.29
N LYS A 97 0.43 -55.37 15.38
CA LYS A 97 -0.12 -55.21 16.74
C LYS A 97 -0.13 -53.73 17.15
N PHE A 98 0.93 -52.98 16.81
CA PHE A 98 0.98 -51.54 17.07
C PHE A 98 -0.10 -50.78 16.27
N GLU A 99 -0.29 -51.12 15.00
CA GLU A 99 -1.36 -50.57 14.15
C GLU A 99 -2.74 -50.70 14.79
N SER A 100 -3.08 -51.91 15.26
CA SER A 100 -4.38 -52.17 15.89
C SER A 100 -4.65 -51.37 17.17
N PHE A 101 -3.59 -51.03 17.92
CA PHE A 101 -3.70 -50.40 19.24
C PHE A 101 -3.73 -48.87 19.16
N MET A 102 -3.02 -48.28 18.19
CA MET A 102 -2.90 -46.83 18.02
C MET A 102 -3.68 -46.25 16.82
N LYS A 103 -4.17 -47.10 15.89
CA LYS A 103 -4.75 -46.70 14.59
C LYS A 103 -3.79 -45.90 13.69
N ILE A 104 -2.49 -46.07 13.90
CA ILE A 104 -1.40 -45.48 13.12
C ILE A 104 -0.86 -46.56 12.19
N ASP A 105 -0.67 -46.26 10.91
CA ASP A 105 -0.21 -47.26 9.93
C ASP A 105 1.33 -47.30 9.93
N VAL A 106 1.90 -48.51 9.85
CA VAL A 106 3.35 -48.73 10.02
C VAL A 106 3.97 -49.16 8.70
N VAL A 107 5.07 -48.51 8.28
CA VAL A 107 5.78 -48.94 7.07
C VAL A 107 6.67 -50.17 7.34
N PRO A 108 6.85 -51.08 6.35
CA PRO A 108 7.67 -52.28 6.53
C PRO A 108 9.11 -51.96 6.94
N ASN A 109 9.67 -52.83 7.77
CA ASN A 109 11.04 -52.75 8.34
C ASN A 109 11.18 -51.77 9.53
N MET A 110 10.08 -51.42 10.22
CA MET A 110 10.15 -50.56 11.41
C MET A 110 10.79 -51.29 12.61
N THR A 111 11.94 -50.80 13.09
CA THR A 111 12.60 -51.34 14.29
C THR A 111 12.01 -50.70 15.55
N ILE A 112 11.12 -51.42 16.25
CA ILE A 112 10.47 -50.94 17.47
C ILE A 112 11.40 -51.12 18.68
N ASN A 113 11.95 -50.01 19.20
CA ASN A 113 12.87 -50.02 20.33
C ASN A 113 12.14 -49.89 21.67
N TRP A 114 11.95 -51.02 22.35
CA TRP A 114 11.33 -51.08 23.67
C TRP A 114 12.36 -50.80 24.76
N SER A 115 12.27 -49.64 25.41
CA SER A 115 13.14 -49.28 26.54
C SER A 115 12.41 -49.47 27.88
N LYS A 116 13.02 -50.21 28.80
CA LYS A 116 12.51 -50.34 30.18
C LYS A 116 13.16 -49.26 31.04
N LYS A 117 12.42 -48.21 31.36
CA LYS A 117 12.96 -47.07 32.15
C LYS A 117 12.99 -47.37 33.65
N ASP A 118 12.03 -48.15 34.12
CA ASP A 118 11.91 -48.66 35.49
C ASP A 118 11.02 -49.92 35.50
N ASN A 119 10.82 -50.54 36.66
CA ASN A 119 10.00 -51.75 36.81
C ASN A 119 8.48 -51.53 36.62
N THR A 120 8.04 -50.31 36.28
CA THR A 120 6.62 -49.96 36.10
C THR A 120 6.28 -49.34 34.74
N LYS A 121 7.27 -48.90 33.96
CA LYS A 121 7.06 -48.29 32.64
C LYS A 121 7.99 -48.87 31.56
N ILE A 122 7.35 -49.55 30.60
CA ILE A 122 7.89 -49.77 29.27
C ILE A 122 7.62 -48.51 28.45
N ILE A 123 8.66 -47.91 27.88
CA ILE A 123 8.55 -46.81 26.92
C ILE A 123 8.89 -47.36 25.55
N CYS A 124 7.87 -47.41 24.68
CA CYS A 124 8.04 -47.66 23.27
C CYS A 124 8.67 -46.41 22.63
N ILE A 125 9.92 -46.51 22.22
CA ILE A 125 10.58 -45.46 21.42
C ILE A 125 10.48 -45.92 19.96
N ILE A 126 9.54 -45.33 19.24
CA ILE A 126 9.45 -45.48 17.80
C ILE A 126 10.10 -44.26 17.17
N ASP A 127 11.00 -44.52 16.24
CA ASP A 127 11.55 -43.49 15.36
C ASP A 127 10.44 -43.03 14.39
N GLY A 128 10.07 -41.75 14.48
CA GLY A 128 9.02 -41.16 13.65
C GLY A 128 9.29 -41.21 12.14
N ASN A 129 10.53 -41.46 11.69
CA ASN A 129 10.83 -41.68 10.27
C ASN A 129 10.02 -42.87 9.67
N TYR A 130 9.45 -43.76 10.51
CA TYR A 130 8.74 -44.99 10.09
C TYR A 130 7.23 -45.00 10.42
N LEU A 131 6.64 -43.86 10.79
CA LEU A 131 5.21 -43.76 11.09
C LEU A 131 4.45 -42.99 10.01
N ASN A 132 3.38 -43.57 9.48
CA ASN A 132 2.44 -42.84 8.64
C ASN A 132 1.34 -42.23 9.53
N LEU A 133 1.56 -40.97 9.92
CA LEU A 133 0.65 -40.18 10.76
C LEU A 133 -0.33 -39.34 9.94
N LYS A 134 -0.39 -39.56 8.61
CA LYS A 134 -1.26 -38.87 7.67
C LYS A 134 -2.74 -39.01 8.02
N ASN A 135 -3.48 -37.90 8.01
CA ASN A 135 -4.92 -37.82 8.26
C ASN A 135 -5.38 -38.44 9.60
N LYS A 136 -4.51 -38.48 10.61
CA LYS A 136 -4.82 -38.98 11.96
C LYS A 136 -5.22 -37.83 12.90
N ASN A 137 -6.07 -38.10 13.90
CA ASN A 137 -6.45 -37.11 14.91
C ASN A 137 -5.61 -37.26 16.20
N PHE A 138 -5.05 -36.14 16.65
CA PHE A 138 -4.12 -36.01 17.78
C PHE A 138 -4.43 -34.75 18.63
N ASP A 139 -5.65 -34.22 18.56
CA ASP A 139 -6.00 -32.98 19.25
C ASP A 139 -5.74 -33.07 20.77
N LYS A 140 -5.10 -32.03 21.31
CA LYS A 140 -4.69 -31.93 22.72
C LYS A 140 -3.71 -33.02 23.22
N GLY A 141 -3.18 -33.85 22.32
CA GLY A 141 -2.19 -34.88 22.67
C GLY A 141 -0.84 -34.30 23.15
N ASN A 142 -0.08 -35.07 23.92
CA ASN A 142 1.23 -34.67 24.41
C ASN A 142 2.35 -35.46 23.70
N PHE A 143 3.16 -34.75 22.92
CA PHE A 143 4.22 -35.28 22.06
C PHE A 143 5.57 -34.57 22.28
N SER A 144 5.73 -33.91 23.43
CA SER A 144 6.92 -33.10 23.72
C SER A 144 8.20 -33.92 23.74
N ASN A 145 9.23 -33.45 23.04
CA ASN A 145 10.56 -34.08 22.91
C ASN A 145 10.53 -35.45 22.18
N ILE A 146 9.50 -35.73 21.39
CA ILE A 146 9.47 -36.87 20.46
C ILE A 146 10.28 -36.54 19.20
N ASP A 147 10.87 -37.56 18.56
CA ASP A 147 11.45 -37.43 17.22
C ASP A 147 10.45 -37.88 16.14
N PHE A 148 9.96 -36.88 15.40
CA PHE A 148 9.15 -36.97 14.18
C PHE A 148 9.94 -36.46 12.95
N LYS A 149 11.26 -36.68 12.92
CA LYS A 149 12.07 -36.42 11.73
C LYS A 149 11.52 -37.20 10.53
N SER A 150 11.42 -36.51 9.39
CA SER A 150 10.91 -37.02 8.09
C SER A 150 9.52 -37.67 8.09
N THR A 151 8.78 -37.65 9.21
CA THR A 151 7.45 -38.28 9.35
C THR A 151 6.42 -37.68 8.38
N ASP A 152 5.55 -38.51 7.78
CA ASP A 152 4.35 -37.99 7.11
C ASP A 152 3.23 -37.77 8.12
N LEU A 153 2.97 -36.50 8.42
CA LEU A 153 1.92 -35.94 9.27
C LEU A 153 0.83 -35.21 8.47
N SER A 154 0.84 -35.32 7.13
CA SER A 154 -0.02 -34.53 6.26
C SER A 154 -1.52 -34.74 6.57
N VAL A 155 -2.30 -33.67 6.54
CA VAL A 155 -3.75 -33.67 6.88
C VAL A 155 -4.07 -34.11 8.33
N ALA A 156 -3.07 -34.37 9.18
CA ALA A 156 -3.32 -34.73 10.58
C ALA A 156 -3.85 -33.54 11.41
N ASN A 157 -4.57 -33.82 12.50
CA ASN A 157 -5.07 -32.79 13.41
C ASN A 157 -4.32 -32.81 14.75
N LEU A 158 -3.41 -31.85 14.94
CA LEU A 158 -2.63 -31.62 16.16
C LEU A 158 -3.14 -30.40 16.96
N SER A 159 -4.40 -29.97 16.75
CA SER A 159 -4.91 -28.76 17.41
C SER A 159 -4.90 -28.88 18.95
N GLY A 160 -4.33 -27.88 19.63
CA GLY A 160 -4.11 -27.88 21.08
C GLY A 160 -3.02 -28.82 21.59
N ALA A 161 -2.30 -29.55 20.72
CA ALA A 161 -1.32 -30.56 21.14
C ALA A 161 -0.02 -29.92 21.69
N ASN A 162 0.63 -30.59 22.63
CA ASN A 162 1.93 -30.18 23.17
C ASN A 162 3.08 -30.87 22.40
N ILE A 163 3.64 -30.16 21.41
CA ILE A 163 4.77 -30.58 20.56
C ILE A 163 6.04 -29.77 20.88
N SER A 164 6.26 -29.50 22.17
CA SER A 164 7.40 -28.72 22.65
C SER A 164 8.68 -29.56 22.73
N GLY A 165 9.79 -29.04 22.21
CA GLY A 165 11.06 -29.78 22.08
C GLY A 165 11.06 -30.89 21.02
N THR A 166 9.94 -31.09 20.32
CA THR A 166 9.75 -32.17 19.33
C THR A 166 10.63 -31.91 18.09
N ASN A 167 11.35 -32.94 17.62
CA ASN A 167 12.10 -32.84 16.37
C ASN A 167 11.16 -33.17 15.20
N LEU A 168 10.92 -32.21 14.32
CA LEU A 168 10.07 -32.33 13.12
C LEU A 168 10.89 -32.04 11.84
N SER A 169 12.22 -32.12 11.91
CA SER A 169 13.09 -31.83 10.76
C SER A 169 12.76 -32.74 9.57
N GLY A 170 12.57 -32.20 8.37
CA GLY A 170 12.18 -32.99 7.19
C GLY A 170 10.72 -33.49 7.14
N ALA A 171 9.93 -33.36 8.21
CA ALA A 171 8.58 -33.94 8.29
C ALA A 171 7.60 -33.36 7.25
N ASN A 172 6.78 -34.21 6.62
CA ASN A 172 5.68 -33.76 5.76
C ASN A 172 4.47 -33.33 6.61
N LEU A 173 4.28 -32.02 6.77
CA LEU A 173 3.21 -31.37 7.53
C LEU A 173 2.11 -30.76 6.62
N SER A 174 1.99 -31.24 5.38
CA SER A 174 1.07 -30.64 4.41
C SER A 174 -0.40 -30.76 4.81
N GLY A 175 -1.06 -29.62 5.04
CA GLY A 175 -2.46 -29.56 5.50
C GLY A 175 -2.67 -29.97 6.97
N THR A 176 -1.61 -30.13 7.77
CA THR A 176 -1.71 -30.48 9.20
C THR A 176 -2.32 -29.32 10.01
N ASN A 177 -3.39 -29.57 10.77
CA ASN A 177 -4.01 -28.57 11.64
C ASN A 177 -3.24 -28.45 12.97
N LEU A 178 -2.47 -27.37 13.14
CA LEU A 178 -1.66 -27.08 14.33
C LEU A 178 -2.31 -26.03 15.26
N SER A 179 -3.61 -25.73 15.09
CA SER A 179 -4.29 -24.64 15.80
C SER A 179 -4.18 -24.75 17.32
N SER A 180 -3.61 -23.74 17.99
CA SER A 180 -3.34 -23.72 19.45
C SER A 180 -2.34 -24.77 19.96
N ALA A 181 -1.56 -25.42 19.09
CA ALA A 181 -0.50 -26.34 19.52
C ALA A 181 0.69 -25.58 20.17
N ASN A 182 1.34 -26.18 21.18
CA ASN A 182 2.55 -25.65 21.80
C ASN A 182 3.80 -26.18 21.08
N LEU A 183 4.41 -25.35 20.24
CA LEU A 183 5.63 -25.63 19.46
C LEU A 183 6.95 -25.21 20.17
N SER A 184 6.91 -24.85 21.46
CA SER A 184 8.07 -24.29 22.18
C SER A 184 9.31 -25.18 22.07
N LYS A 185 10.41 -24.68 21.48
CA LYS A 185 11.67 -25.42 21.22
C LYS A 185 11.59 -26.58 20.21
N ALA A 186 10.51 -26.72 19.44
CA ALA A 186 10.45 -27.71 18.37
C ALA A 186 11.46 -27.40 17.24
N ASN A 187 12.05 -28.43 16.62
CA ASN A 187 12.94 -28.26 15.47
C ASN A 187 12.20 -28.55 14.16
N LEU A 188 11.95 -27.53 13.34
CA LEU A 188 11.24 -27.65 12.06
C LEU A 188 12.17 -27.62 10.82
N SER A 189 13.48 -27.82 10.99
CA SER A 189 14.47 -27.63 9.91
C SER A 189 14.20 -28.55 8.70
N GLY A 190 13.82 -27.97 7.56
CA GLY A 190 13.50 -28.71 6.33
C GLY A 190 12.13 -29.41 6.32
N ALA A 191 11.24 -29.13 7.27
CA ALA A 191 9.89 -29.69 7.28
C ALA A 191 9.09 -29.25 6.03
N ASN A 192 8.48 -30.22 5.35
CA ASN A 192 7.71 -30.05 4.13
C ASN A 192 6.23 -29.78 4.46
N PHE A 193 5.83 -28.50 4.56
CA PHE A 193 4.42 -28.12 4.74
C PHE A 193 3.57 -28.23 3.45
N GLY A 194 4.07 -28.91 2.43
CA GLY A 194 3.40 -29.15 1.14
C GLY A 194 4.05 -28.37 0.00
N ILE A 195 4.72 -29.10 -0.89
CA ILE A 195 5.12 -28.56 -2.20
C ILE A 195 3.99 -28.84 -3.19
N THR A 196 3.43 -27.80 -3.80
CA THR A 196 2.75 -27.91 -5.10
C THR A 196 3.54 -27.07 -6.10
N TYR A 197 4.19 -27.73 -7.05
CA TYR A 197 4.84 -27.07 -8.20
C TYR A 197 3.76 -26.52 -9.15
N ASN A 198 3.18 -25.37 -8.78
CA ASN A 198 2.41 -24.53 -9.68
C ASN A 198 2.44 -23.08 -9.17
N GLU A 199 2.07 -22.13 -10.03
CA GLU A 199 2.22 -20.69 -9.80
C GLU A 199 1.16 -20.11 -8.84
N TYR A 200 0.24 -20.95 -8.33
CA TYR A 200 -0.91 -20.54 -7.54
C TYR A 200 -1.07 -21.39 -6.26
N VAL A 201 -1.24 -20.70 -5.13
CA VAL A 201 -1.68 -21.20 -3.80
C VAL A 201 -0.66 -22.02 -2.97
N TYR A 202 0.30 -21.34 -2.33
CA TYR A 202 1.06 -21.86 -1.18
C TYR A 202 0.41 -21.46 0.16
N ASN A 203 -0.68 -22.13 0.55
CA ASN A 203 -1.47 -21.75 1.74
C ASN A 203 -1.05 -22.48 3.03
N VAL A 204 0.13 -22.17 3.57
CA VAL A 204 0.45 -22.54 4.98
C VAL A 204 -0.39 -21.66 5.90
N ASN A 205 -1.55 -22.16 6.34
CA ASN A 205 -2.49 -21.42 7.18
C ASN A 205 -2.11 -21.53 8.66
N ALA A 206 -1.43 -20.50 9.18
CA ALA A 206 -1.08 -20.37 10.59
C ALA A 206 -1.91 -19.30 11.32
N ILE A 207 -3.05 -18.86 10.76
CA ILE A 207 -3.90 -17.81 11.33
C ILE A 207 -4.18 -18.07 12.82
N LYS A 208 -3.92 -17.07 13.67
CA LYS A 208 -4.05 -17.13 15.15
C LYS A 208 -3.18 -18.17 15.86
N THR A 209 -2.21 -18.80 15.19
CA THR A 209 -1.22 -19.67 15.83
C THR A 209 -0.32 -18.84 16.74
N ASN A 210 0.18 -19.43 17.83
CA ASN A 210 1.18 -18.80 18.69
C ASN A 210 2.57 -19.36 18.37
N LEU A 211 3.42 -18.51 17.79
CA LEU A 211 4.83 -18.78 17.47
C LEU A 211 5.77 -17.92 18.32
N SER A 212 5.30 -17.42 19.48
CA SER A 212 6.09 -16.54 20.33
C SER A 212 7.36 -17.23 20.83
N GLY A 213 8.51 -16.58 20.63
CA GLY A 213 9.83 -17.17 20.96
C GLY A 213 10.29 -18.29 20.04
N ALA A 214 9.56 -18.63 18.96
CA ALA A 214 9.99 -19.66 18.01
C ALA A 214 11.17 -19.17 17.17
N ASN A 215 12.16 -20.03 16.95
CA ASN A 215 13.22 -19.77 15.98
C ASN A 215 12.79 -20.27 14.60
N LEU A 216 12.69 -19.35 13.64
CA LEU A 216 12.23 -19.58 12.28
C LEU A 216 13.35 -19.33 11.24
N THR A 217 14.60 -19.11 11.69
CA THR A 217 15.81 -19.02 10.84
C THR A 217 15.86 -20.19 9.85
N GLY A 218 15.96 -19.91 8.55
CA GLY A 218 16.04 -20.95 7.51
C GLY A 218 14.75 -21.75 7.26
N THR A 219 13.62 -21.42 7.90
CA THR A 219 12.33 -22.08 7.61
C THR A 219 11.72 -21.56 6.30
N ILE A 220 10.88 -22.39 5.67
CA ILE A 220 10.20 -22.05 4.41
C ILE A 220 8.75 -21.67 4.75
N LEU A 221 8.40 -20.40 4.49
CA LEU A 221 7.08 -19.81 4.75
C LEU A 221 6.53 -19.14 3.49
N LEU A 222 6.90 -19.66 2.31
CA LEU A 222 6.46 -19.11 1.03
C LEU A 222 4.92 -19.11 0.94
N GLY A 223 4.33 -17.96 0.63
CA GLY A 223 2.88 -17.75 0.61
C GLY A 223 2.14 -17.87 1.95
N ALA A 224 2.82 -18.20 3.06
CA ALA A 224 2.20 -18.55 4.32
C ALA A 224 1.24 -17.47 4.85
N ASN A 225 0.03 -17.86 5.24
CA ASN A 225 -0.93 -16.96 5.85
C ASN A 225 -0.70 -16.91 7.37
N LEU A 226 0.04 -15.89 7.78
CA LEU A 226 0.41 -15.56 9.14
C LEU A 226 -0.52 -14.49 9.75
N THR A 227 -1.67 -14.19 9.13
CA THR A 227 -2.60 -13.15 9.61
C THR A 227 -3.07 -13.42 11.04
N ASN A 228 -2.91 -12.45 11.94
CA ASN A 228 -3.21 -12.57 13.38
C ASN A 228 -2.37 -13.62 14.15
N THR A 229 -1.26 -14.12 13.58
CA THR A 229 -0.34 -15.04 14.27
C THR A 229 0.42 -14.29 15.36
N ILE A 230 0.53 -14.86 16.56
CA ILE A 230 1.28 -14.27 17.67
C ILE A 230 2.76 -14.64 17.51
N ILE A 231 3.53 -13.77 16.84
CA ILE A 231 4.97 -13.92 16.57
C ILE A 231 5.87 -13.12 17.54
N THR A 232 5.37 -12.82 18.75
CA THR A 232 6.08 -12.01 19.75
C THR A 232 7.41 -12.67 20.15
N ASN A 233 8.52 -11.94 20.00
CA ASN A 233 9.88 -12.46 20.24
C ASN A 233 10.29 -13.69 19.39
N ALA A 234 9.56 -14.00 18.31
CA ALA A 234 10.04 -14.97 17.32
C ALA A 234 11.36 -14.49 16.67
N ILE A 235 12.19 -15.42 16.23
CA ILE A 235 13.43 -15.14 15.48
C ILE A 235 13.17 -15.48 14.02
N ILE A 236 12.73 -14.49 13.25
CA ILE A 236 12.68 -14.52 11.78
C ILE A 236 13.92 -13.77 11.27
N THR A 237 14.63 -14.32 10.29
CA THR A 237 15.85 -13.74 9.72
C THR A 237 15.74 -13.66 8.19
N LYS A 238 16.73 -13.05 7.51
CA LYS A 238 16.78 -12.99 6.04
C LYS A 238 16.87 -14.37 5.37
N GLU A 239 17.34 -15.38 6.10
CA GLU A 239 17.39 -16.77 5.68
C GLU A 239 16.01 -17.46 5.74
N THR A 240 15.02 -16.90 6.46
CA THR A 240 13.64 -17.38 6.45
C THR A 240 12.97 -17.02 5.12
N GLN A 241 12.51 -18.02 4.36
CA GLN A 241 11.94 -17.79 3.02
C GLN A 241 10.48 -17.32 3.13
N ILE A 242 10.26 -16.01 3.25
CA ILE A 242 8.93 -15.41 3.46
C ILE A 242 8.30 -14.76 2.21
N LYS A 243 8.88 -14.92 1.01
CA LYS A 243 8.30 -14.42 -0.24
C LYS A 243 6.83 -14.87 -0.40
N GLY A 244 5.93 -13.94 -0.66
CA GLY A 244 4.49 -14.18 -0.75
C GLY A 244 3.73 -14.29 0.58
N ALA A 245 4.40 -14.38 1.74
CA ALA A 245 3.75 -14.58 3.03
C ALA A 245 2.85 -13.39 3.43
N ILE A 246 1.66 -13.69 3.97
CA ILE A 246 0.64 -12.72 4.38
C ILE A 246 0.69 -12.55 5.90
N PHE A 247 1.29 -11.48 6.39
CA PHE A 247 1.35 -11.15 7.81
C PHE A 247 0.15 -10.34 8.30
N GLY A 248 -0.47 -9.53 7.42
CA GLY A 248 -1.51 -8.58 7.79
C GLY A 248 -1.01 -7.52 8.79
N ALA A 249 -1.89 -7.04 9.67
CA ALA A 249 -1.63 -5.97 10.63
C ALA A 249 -0.77 -6.40 11.84
N THR A 250 0.40 -6.97 11.57
CA THR A 250 1.39 -7.34 12.60
C THR A 250 2.22 -6.15 13.05
N HIS A 251 2.68 -6.18 14.31
CA HIS A 251 3.65 -5.23 14.87
C HIS A 251 5.09 -5.77 14.90
N TYR A 252 5.32 -6.98 14.38
CA TYR A 252 6.60 -7.68 14.48
C TYR A 252 7.78 -6.93 13.84
N PHE A 253 7.53 -6.20 12.75
CA PHE A 253 8.56 -5.55 11.93
C PHE A 253 9.02 -4.18 12.47
N LYS A 254 8.32 -3.62 13.46
CA LYS A 254 8.64 -2.34 14.10
C LYS A 254 10.09 -2.32 14.60
N GLY A 255 10.87 -1.35 14.13
CA GLY A 255 12.28 -1.18 14.49
C GLY A 255 13.21 -2.35 14.17
N LYS A 256 12.80 -3.32 13.35
CA LYS A 256 13.63 -4.49 12.99
C LYS A 256 14.66 -4.15 11.92
N ASP A 257 15.78 -4.87 11.97
CA ASP A 257 16.69 -4.94 10.82
C ASP A 257 16.17 -5.95 9.80
N LEU A 258 15.73 -5.43 8.66
CA LEU A 258 15.19 -6.14 7.52
C LEU A 258 16.09 -5.96 6.28
N SER A 259 17.35 -5.56 6.49
CA SER A 259 18.27 -5.24 5.40
C SER A 259 18.62 -6.46 4.55
N GLY A 260 18.50 -6.31 3.23
CA GLY A 260 18.68 -7.39 2.25
C GLY A 260 17.63 -8.52 2.29
N TRP A 261 16.52 -8.38 3.02
CA TRP A 261 15.46 -9.40 3.05
C TRP A 261 14.70 -9.47 1.71
N ASN A 262 14.28 -10.68 1.31
CA ASN A 262 13.31 -10.85 0.23
C ASN A 262 11.88 -10.85 0.79
N LEU A 263 11.24 -9.69 0.69
CA LEU A 263 9.84 -9.41 1.03
C LEU A 263 8.94 -9.40 -0.23
N SER A 264 9.42 -9.88 -1.37
CA SER A 264 8.66 -9.80 -2.62
C SER A 264 7.32 -10.55 -2.50
N ASN A 265 6.28 -10.00 -3.12
CA ASN A 265 4.91 -10.53 -3.13
C ASN A 265 4.23 -10.65 -1.75
N THR A 266 4.86 -10.21 -0.65
CA THR A 266 4.32 -10.37 0.72
C THR A 266 3.03 -9.58 0.97
N GLY A 267 2.14 -10.14 1.80
CA GLY A 267 0.94 -9.49 2.30
C GLY A 267 1.20 -8.73 3.61
N LEU A 268 1.79 -7.55 3.52
CA LEU A 268 2.13 -6.66 4.64
C LEU A 268 1.04 -5.61 4.93
N ALA A 269 -0.17 -5.78 4.42
CA ALA A 269 -1.23 -4.79 4.51
C ALA A 269 -1.62 -4.50 5.97
N GLY A 270 -1.51 -3.24 6.38
CA GLY A 270 -1.74 -2.79 7.75
C GLY A 270 -0.59 -3.04 8.75
N ALA A 271 0.55 -3.60 8.32
CA ALA A 271 1.67 -3.90 9.22
C ALA A 271 2.35 -2.62 9.76
N ASP A 272 2.84 -2.67 11.00
CA ASP A 272 3.72 -1.66 11.58
C ASP A 272 5.19 -2.04 11.28
N LEU A 273 5.81 -1.27 10.39
CA LEU A 273 7.24 -1.29 10.05
C LEU A 273 7.91 0.03 10.49
N THR A 274 7.35 0.75 11.45
CA THR A 274 7.88 2.07 11.84
C THR A 274 9.30 1.94 12.40
N GLY A 275 10.20 2.81 11.91
CA GLY A 275 11.62 2.76 12.22
C GLY A 275 12.38 1.52 11.73
N ALA A 276 11.78 0.64 10.90
CA ALA A 276 12.47 -0.55 10.40
C ALA A 276 13.60 -0.19 9.41
N ASN A 277 14.67 -0.98 9.41
CA ASN A 277 15.75 -0.87 8.43
C ASN A 277 15.49 -1.79 7.24
N LEU A 278 14.94 -1.25 6.15
CA LEU A 278 14.64 -1.95 4.89
C LEU A 278 15.74 -1.70 3.84
N THR A 279 16.98 -1.43 4.28
CA THR A 279 18.10 -1.14 3.37
C THR A 279 18.35 -2.30 2.42
N ALA A 280 18.28 -2.05 1.12
CA ALA A 280 18.45 -3.06 0.06
C ALA A 280 17.49 -4.28 0.14
N SER A 281 16.36 -4.20 0.85
CA SER A 281 15.34 -5.26 0.82
C SER A 281 14.53 -5.23 -0.47
N ASP A 282 14.18 -6.42 -0.99
CA ASP A 282 13.31 -6.57 -2.15
C ASP A 282 11.84 -6.66 -1.71
N LEU A 283 11.03 -5.66 -2.05
CA LEU A 283 9.59 -5.57 -1.79
C LEU A 283 8.78 -5.64 -3.11
N THR A 284 9.37 -6.14 -4.20
CA THR A 284 8.72 -6.27 -5.52
C THR A 284 7.34 -6.92 -5.41
N SER A 285 6.31 -6.27 -5.95
CA SER A 285 4.91 -6.73 -5.92
C SER A 285 4.31 -6.96 -4.52
N ALA A 286 4.94 -6.48 -3.45
CA ALA A 286 4.40 -6.59 -2.10
C ALA A 286 3.12 -5.74 -1.91
N ASN A 287 2.24 -6.18 -1.02
CA ASN A 287 1.03 -5.47 -0.66
C ASN A 287 1.24 -4.72 0.67
N LEU A 288 1.54 -3.43 0.57
CA LEU A 288 1.84 -2.55 1.71
C LEU A 288 0.64 -1.67 2.12
N ARG A 289 -0.53 -1.82 1.47
CA ARG A 289 -1.70 -0.96 1.71
C ARG A 289 -2.03 -0.81 3.20
N TYR A 290 -2.22 0.43 3.64
CA TYR A 290 -2.45 0.80 5.05
C TYR A 290 -1.31 0.49 6.05
N ALA A 291 -0.17 -0.05 5.60
CA ALA A 291 0.99 -0.27 6.46
C ALA A 291 1.61 1.07 6.92
N ASP A 292 2.40 1.00 7.99
CA ASP A 292 3.09 2.15 8.57
C ASP A 292 4.61 1.98 8.46
N LEU A 293 5.22 2.63 7.47
CA LEU A 293 6.67 2.71 7.28
C LEU A 293 7.24 4.04 7.82
N THR A 294 6.55 4.73 8.73
CA THR A 294 7.00 6.02 9.26
C THR A 294 8.37 5.89 9.93
N GLY A 295 9.34 6.68 9.46
CA GLY A 295 10.74 6.66 9.90
C GLY A 295 11.55 5.43 9.44
N ALA A 296 11.01 4.58 8.56
CA ALA A 296 11.74 3.42 8.05
C ALA A 296 12.86 3.84 7.07
N ASN A 297 14.03 3.22 7.18
CA ASN A 297 15.14 3.43 6.26
C ASN A 297 14.94 2.55 5.01
N LEU A 298 14.61 3.16 3.88
CA LEU A 298 14.31 2.49 2.60
C LEU A 298 15.44 2.69 1.58
N THR A 299 16.66 2.97 2.04
CA THR A 299 17.84 3.18 1.18
C THR A 299 18.11 1.95 0.30
N ASN A 300 18.15 2.15 -1.01
CA ASN A 300 18.33 1.09 -2.02
C ASN A 300 17.27 -0.04 -1.97
N ALA A 301 16.16 0.13 -1.23
CA ALA A 301 15.05 -0.82 -1.27
C ALA A 301 14.46 -0.92 -2.69
N ILE A 302 14.04 -2.12 -3.09
CA ILE A 302 13.46 -2.39 -4.41
C ILE A 302 11.94 -2.47 -4.26
N MET A 303 11.21 -1.58 -4.92
CA MET A 303 9.76 -1.67 -5.11
C MET A 303 9.47 -1.37 -6.59
N THR A 304 8.62 -2.17 -7.20
CA THR A 304 8.15 -2.04 -8.59
C THR A 304 6.79 -1.35 -8.66
N ILE A 305 6.32 -1.06 -9.88
CA ILE A 305 4.96 -0.58 -10.17
C ILE A 305 3.86 -1.45 -9.55
N ASP A 306 4.06 -2.76 -9.48
CA ASP A 306 3.09 -3.73 -8.94
C ASP A 306 3.00 -3.72 -7.40
N THR A 307 3.88 -2.98 -6.73
CA THR A 307 3.88 -2.84 -5.27
C THR A 307 2.68 -2.00 -4.85
N LYS A 308 1.75 -2.61 -4.11
CA LYS A 308 0.46 -1.98 -3.75
C LYS A 308 0.66 -1.07 -2.56
N ILE A 309 1.12 0.15 -2.84
CA ILE A 309 1.48 1.16 -1.82
C ILE A 309 0.39 2.21 -1.56
N ASN A 310 -0.77 2.15 -2.23
CA ASN A 310 -1.84 3.13 -1.98
C ASN A 310 -2.42 3.01 -0.56
N ASP A 311 -2.84 4.14 0.00
CA ASP A 311 -3.28 4.31 1.40
C ASP A 311 -2.19 3.98 2.48
N THR A 312 -0.93 3.75 2.09
CA THR A 312 0.21 3.44 2.98
C THR A 312 0.84 4.71 3.58
N LYS A 313 1.41 4.60 4.79
CA LYS A 313 2.20 5.68 5.41
C LYS A 313 3.70 5.48 5.18
N PHE A 314 4.37 6.56 4.81
CA PHE A 314 5.80 6.67 4.52
C PHE A 314 6.40 7.92 5.19
N GLY A 315 5.86 8.33 6.34
CA GLY A 315 6.24 9.59 6.97
C GLY A 315 7.75 9.64 7.29
N ASN A 316 8.40 10.76 7.05
CA ASN A 316 9.85 10.95 7.24
C ASN A 316 10.77 9.93 6.53
N THR A 317 10.29 9.22 5.49
CA THR A 317 11.13 8.28 4.72
C THR A 317 11.93 8.96 3.62
N ASN A 318 12.99 8.29 3.16
CA ASN A 318 13.89 8.78 2.10
C ASN A 318 13.67 8.13 0.71
N TYR A 319 12.66 7.25 0.57
CA TYR A 319 12.54 6.37 -0.60
C TYR A 319 12.34 7.12 -1.93
N PHE A 320 11.50 8.16 -1.96
CA PHE A 320 10.98 8.72 -3.21
C PHE A 320 11.93 9.70 -3.92
N LYS A 321 13.00 10.14 -3.24
CA LYS A 321 13.99 11.10 -3.75
C LYS A 321 14.52 10.69 -5.12
N GLY A 322 14.33 11.55 -6.12
CA GLY A 322 14.80 11.35 -7.50
C GLY A 322 14.19 10.16 -8.25
N LYS A 323 13.22 9.44 -7.69
CA LYS A 323 12.63 8.26 -8.36
C LYS A 323 11.66 8.67 -9.45
N ASN A 324 11.66 7.91 -10.54
CA ASN A 324 10.53 7.89 -11.44
C ASN A 324 9.37 7.11 -10.80
N LEU A 325 8.30 7.83 -10.54
CA LEU A 325 7.05 7.37 -9.94
C LEU A 325 5.89 7.57 -10.94
N SER A 326 6.20 7.79 -12.23
CA SER A 326 5.25 8.06 -13.31
C SER A 326 4.04 7.14 -13.24
N ASP A 327 4.24 5.84 -13.11
CA ASP A 327 3.15 4.88 -13.27
C ASP A 327 2.42 4.53 -11.97
N TRP A 328 2.95 4.95 -10.82
CA TRP A 328 2.60 4.42 -9.51
C TRP A 328 1.24 4.93 -9.00
N ASN A 329 0.46 4.03 -8.38
CA ASN A 329 -0.75 4.41 -7.65
C ASN A 329 -0.41 4.83 -6.21
N LEU A 330 -0.39 6.15 -5.99
CA LEU A 330 -0.02 6.78 -4.71
C LEU A 330 -1.24 7.39 -3.99
N ALA A 331 -2.46 7.05 -4.42
CA ALA A 331 -3.69 7.57 -3.84
C ALA A 331 -3.78 7.30 -2.33
N GLY A 332 -4.21 8.30 -1.55
CA GLY A 332 -4.35 8.20 -0.09
C GLY A 332 -3.04 8.07 0.71
N THR A 333 -1.87 8.03 0.07
CA THR A 333 -0.59 7.81 0.77
C THR A 333 -0.24 8.96 1.72
N LYS A 334 0.40 8.61 2.84
CA LYS A 334 0.79 9.55 3.91
C LYS A 334 2.30 9.77 3.85
N LEU A 335 2.71 10.79 3.11
CA LEU A 335 4.10 11.15 2.77
C LEU A 335 4.63 12.27 3.68
N ASN A 336 4.03 12.42 4.88
CA ASN A 336 4.24 13.53 5.81
C ASN A 336 5.73 13.62 6.21
N GLY A 337 6.40 14.73 5.89
CA GLY A 337 7.84 14.93 6.16
C GLY A 337 8.81 14.09 5.31
N ALA A 338 8.33 13.29 4.34
CA ALA A 338 9.20 12.47 3.49
C ALA A 338 10.02 13.32 2.49
N ASP A 339 11.16 12.78 2.02
CA ASP A 339 11.96 13.41 0.97
C ASP A 339 11.57 12.89 -0.42
N LEU A 340 10.96 13.78 -1.21
CA LEU A 340 10.59 13.58 -2.61
C LEU A 340 11.30 14.58 -3.52
N THR A 341 12.47 15.11 -3.11
CA THR A 341 13.29 16.02 -3.94
C THR A 341 13.52 15.40 -5.32
N ASN A 342 13.24 16.15 -6.39
CA ASN A 342 13.33 15.72 -7.78
C ASN A 342 12.53 14.44 -8.14
N ALA A 343 11.56 14.02 -7.33
CA ALA A 343 10.67 12.90 -7.66
C ALA A 343 9.78 13.25 -8.87
N PHE A 344 9.48 12.26 -9.70
CA PHE A 344 8.82 12.48 -10.99
C PHE A 344 7.53 11.66 -11.10
N PHE A 345 6.38 12.32 -11.17
CA PHE A 345 5.04 11.69 -11.07
C PHE A 345 4.24 11.69 -12.38
N SER A 346 4.81 12.12 -13.51
CA SER A 346 4.00 12.33 -14.72
C SER A 346 4.75 12.25 -16.05
N THR A 347 4.26 11.37 -16.91
CA THR A 347 4.28 11.50 -18.38
C THR A 347 2.86 11.32 -18.92
N HIS A 348 2.62 11.89 -20.10
CA HIS A 348 1.34 12.06 -20.79
C HIS A 348 0.32 10.90 -20.69
N SER A 349 -0.64 11.05 -19.75
CA SER A 349 -1.96 10.39 -19.72
C SER A 349 -1.99 8.86 -19.44
N PRO A 350 -3.00 8.32 -18.72
CA PRO A 350 -4.02 9.04 -17.93
C PRO A 350 -3.41 9.76 -16.73
N ARG A 351 -4.14 10.75 -16.17
CA ARG A 351 -3.68 11.51 -14.99
C ARG A 351 -3.35 10.56 -13.83
N LYS A 352 -2.10 10.57 -13.38
CA LYS A 352 -1.58 9.64 -12.38
C LYS A 352 -2.13 9.98 -10.99
N ASN A 353 -2.50 8.94 -10.23
CA ASN A 353 -3.41 9.08 -9.11
C ASN A 353 -2.68 9.37 -7.79
N LEU A 354 -2.63 10.65 -7.43
CA LEU A 354 -2.16 11.16 -6.14
C LEU A 354 -3.34 11.71 -5.31
N ALA A 355 -4.58 11.32 -5.65
CA ALA A 355 -5.76 11.84 -4.97
C ALA A 355 -5.77 11.42 -3.49
N ARG A 356 -6.11 12.36 -2.60
CA ARG A 356 -6.06 12.21 -1.13
C ARG A 356 -4.65 11.96 -0.54
N ALA A 357 -3.58 12.05 -1.34
CA ALA A 357 -2.21 11.92 -0.84
C ALA A 357 -1.82 13.12 0.03
N ASP A 358 -0.99 12.89 1.05
CA ASP A 358 -0.69 13.87 2.09
C ASP A 358 0.81 14.17 2.16
N PHE A 359 1.14 15.40 1.80
CA PHE A 359 2.49 15.95 1.71
C PHE A 359 2.78 16.96 2.82
N THR A 360 2.05 16.92 3.95
CA THR A 360 2.26 17.83 5.08
C THR A 360 3.73 17.81 5.52
N ASN A 361 4.39 18.98 5.52
CA ASN A 361 5.82 19.17 5.80
C ASN A 361 6.81 18.36 4.92
N ALA A 362 6.35 17.70 3.85
CA ALA A 362 7.21 16.95 2.93
C ALA A 362 8.15 17.87 2.14
N ASN A 363 9.21 17.30 1.56
CA ASN A 363 10.09 18.01 0.65
C ASN A 363 9.80 17.62 -0.81
N LEU A 364 9.16 18.53 -1.55
CA LEU A 364 8.80 18.38 -2.96
C LEU A 364 9.72 19.18 -3.89
N SER A 365 10.83 19.73 -3.38
CA SER A 365 11.66 20.66 -4.14
C SER A 365 12.16 20.03 -5.46
N GLY A 366 11.92 20.71 -6.58
CA GLY A 366 12.25 20.21 -7.93
C GLY A 366 11.40 19.03 -8.45
N ALA A 367 10.42 18.53 -7.67
CA ALA A 367 9.56 17.42 -8.09
C ALA A 367 8.60 17.79 -9.22
N ASN A 368 8.24 16.83 -10.06
CA ASN A 368 7.39 17.03 -11.24
C ASN A 368 6.00 16.38 -11.09
N PHE A 369 4.97 17.20 -10.95
CA PHE A 369 3.54 16.84 -10.89
C PHE A 369 2.76 17.28 -12.13
N ILE A 370 3.39 17.73 -13.23
CA ILE A 370 2.68 18.32 -14.38
C ILE A 370 1.53 17.42 -14.86
N GLY A 371 0.29 17.91 -14.84
CA GLY A 371 -0.91 17.16 -15.26
C GLY A 371 -1.37 16.03 -14.32
N ALA A 372 -0.72 15.81 -13.18
CA ALA A 372 -1.13 14.79 -12.20
C ALA A 372 -2.57 15.03 -11.67
N ASN A 373 -3.17 13.99 -11.07
CA ASN A 373 -4.41 14.12 -10.30
C ASN A 373 -4.11 14.30 -8.81
N LEU A 374 -4.32 15.52 -8.32
CA LEU A 374 -4.14 15.95 -6.93
C LEU A 374 -5.49 16.30 -6.25
N THR A 375 -6.61 15.74 -6.71
CA THR A 375 -7.93 15.87 -6.04
C THR A 375 -7.80 15.49 -4.57
N ASP A 376 -8.24 16.37 -3.67
CA ASP A 376 -8.19 16.22 -2.21
C ASP A 376 -6.80 15.92 -1.62
N ALA A 377 -5.72 16.14 -2.37
CA ALA A 377 -4.37 16.07 -1.84
C ALA A 377 -4.16 17.14 -0.76
N ILE A 378 -3.30 16.84 0.21
CA ILE A 378 -2.95 17.75 1.31
C ILE A 378 -1.53 18.25 1.07
N ILE A 379 -1.41 19.50 0.62
CA ILE A 379 -0.15 20.26 0.60
C ILE A 379 -0.35 21.41 1.59
N THR A 380 0.70 21.77 2.31
CA THR A 380 0.62 22.75 3.41
C THR A 380 1.68 23.84 3.24
N LYS A 381 1.51 24.99 3.91
CA LYS A 381 2.53 26.06 3.93
C LYS A 381 3.91 25.59 4.47
N GLY A 382 3.96 24.51 5.24
CA GLY A 382 5.22 23.87 5.69
C GLY A 382 5.85 22.90 4.68
N THR A 383 5.14 22.52 3.62
CA THR A 383 5.65 21.66 2.54
C THR A 383 6.62 22.46 1.66
N LYS A 384 7.83 21.94 1.42
CA LYS A 384 8.86 22.66 0.63
C LYS A 384 8.61 22.44 -0.86
N ILE A 385 8.26 23.50 -1.59
CA ILE A 385 7.80 23.46 -3.00
C ILE A 385 8.64 24.31 -3.97
N ASN A 386 9.89 24.58 -3.61
CA ASN A 386 10.84 25.36 -4.42
C ASN A 386 11.16 24.63 -5.74
N ASN A 387 10.98 25.31 -6.89
CA ASN A 387 11.19 24.74 -8.23
C ASN A 387 10.29 23.51 -8.55
N THR A 388 9.27 23.22 -7.74
CA THR A 388 8.31 22.13 -7.99
C THR A 388 7.42 22.49 -9.18
N LYS A 389 7.02 21.50 -9.98
CA LYS A 389 6.22 21.70 -11.20
C LYS A 389 4.81 21.16 -11.04
N PHE A 390 3.81 22.03 -11.07
CA PHE A 390 2.39 21.72 -10.93
C PHE A 390 1.55 22.14 -12.14
N GLY A 391 2.16 22.50 -13.27
CA GLY A 391 1.44 22.94 -14.46
C GLY A 391 0.34 21.95 -14.91
N ASN A 392 -0.84 22.46 -15.29
CA ASN A 392 -2.05 21.68 -15.64
C ASN A 392 -2.59 20.70 -14.56
N THR A 393 -2.13 20.78 -13.29
CA THR A 393 -2.75 20.02 -12.19
C THR A 393 -4.12 20.59 -11.81
N ASN A 394 -4.92 19.78 -11.11
CA ASN A 394 -6.23 20.14 -10.56
C ASN A 394 -6.17 20.51 -9.07
N TYR A 395 -5.03 20.99 -8.57
CA TYR A 395 -4.81 21.17 -7.13
C TYR A 395 -5.32 22.51 -6.56
N PHE A 396 -5.03 23.63 -7.24
CA PHE A 396 -5.05 24.95 -6.57
C PHE A 396 -6.41 25.64 -6.50
N LYS A 397 -7.32 25.32 -7.41
CA LYS A 397 -8.65 25.94 -7.49
C LYS A 397 -9.38 25.93 -6.14
N ASP A 398 -9.99 27.06 -5.80
CA ASP A 398 -10.76 27.31 -4.57
C ASP A 398 -9.98 27.02 -3.25
N LYS A 399 -8.64 26.92 -3.29
CA LYS A 399 -7.80 26.68 -2.09
C LYS A 399 -7.50 27.98 -1.34
N ASN A 400 -7.12 27.82 -0.07
CA ASN A 400 -6.48 28.87 0.71
C ASN A 400 -4.95 28.68 0.71
N LEU A 401 -4.24 29.51 -0.06
CA LEU A 401 -2.78 29.53 -0.19
C LEU A 401 -2.18 30.82 0.37
N SER A 402 -2.93 31.54 1.22
CA SER A 402 -2.51 32.85 1.72
C SER A 402 -1.19 32.79 2.50
N GLY A 403 -0.28 33.70 2.18
CA GLY A 403 1.06 33.75 2.74
C GLY A 403 1.96 32.56 2.38
N TRP A 404 1.63 31.74 1.38
CA TRP A 404 2.53 30.69 0.88
C TRP A 404 3.70 31.27 0.08
N ASN A 405 4.79 30.50 -0.02
CA ASN A 405 5.89 30.76 -0.95
C ASN A 405 5.76 29.81 -2.16
N LEU A 406 5.47 30.38 -3.33
CA LEU A 406 5.44 29.74 -4.64
C LEU A 406 6.54 30.33 -5.56
N SER A 407 7.59 30.93 -4.98
CA SER A 407 8.71 31.47 -5.74
C SER A 407 9.43 30.37 -6.52
N LYS A 408 9.73 30.65 -7.80
CA LYS A 408 10.30 29.70 -8.76
C LYS A 408 9.47 28.42 -9.01
N THR A 409 8.25 28.30 -8.48
CA THR A 409 7.35 27.18 -8.77
C THR A 409 6.83 27.28 -10.21
N ASP A 410 6.74 26.14 -10.91
CA ASP A 410 6.10 26.05 -12.22
C ASP A 410 4.60 25.80 -12.04
N LEU A 411 3.81 26.77 -12.47
CA LEU A 411 2.35 26.84 -12.43
C LEU A 411 1.79 27.05 -13.84
N TYR A 412 2.48 26.55 -14.87
CA TYR A 412 2.09 26.68 -16.28
C TYR A 412 0.65 26.19 -16.50
N LYS A 413 -0.23 27.11 -16.93
CA LYS A 413 -1.68 26.88 -17.09
C LYS A 413 -2.38 26.31 -15.85
N ALA A 414 -1.93 26.68 -14.64
CA ALA A 414 -2.62 26.32 -13.41
C ALA A 414 -4.00 27.00 -13.33
N ASP A 415 -5.02 26.24 -12.89
CA ASP A 415 -6.31 26.80 -12.49
C ASP A 415 -6.21 27.31 -11.05
N LEU A 416 -6.20 28.63 -10.91
CA LEU A 416 -6.15 29.38 -9.66
C LEU A 416 -7.49 30.11 -9.42
N THR A 417 -8.59 29.67 -10.06
CA THR A 417 -9.89 30.30 -9.87
C THR A 417 -10.35 30.21 -8.42
N GLY A 418 -11.04 31.26 -7.94
CA GLY A 418 -11.55 31.38 -6.56
C GLY A 418 -10.48 31.31 -5.45
N THR A 419 -9.20 31.24 -5.78
CA THR A 419 -8.14 30.87 -4.83
C THR A 419 -7.77 32.06 -3.95
N ASN A 420 -7.64 31.85 -2.64
CA ASN A 420 -7.13 32.88 -1.73
C ASN A 420 -5.59 32.90 -1.77
N LEU A 421 -5.04 33.88 -2.49
CA LEU A 421 -3.61 34.10 -2.75
C LEU A 421 -3.06 35.31 -1.98
N ALA A 422 -3.75 35.74 -0.92
CA ALA A 422 -3.38 36.95 -0.20
C ALA A 422 -1.98 36.80 0.43
N ARG A 423 -1.06 37.74 0.20
CA ARG A 423 0.36 37.68 0.63
C ARG A 423 1.16 36.50 0.09
N THR A 424 0.67 35.80 -0.94
CA THR A 424 1.41 34.70 -1.58
C THR A 424 2.55 35.24 -2.43
N ASP A 425 3.74 34.63 -2.32
CA ASP A 425 4.93 35.01 -3.08
C ASP A 425 5.06 34.19 -4.37
N PHE A 426 5.11 34.86 -5.51
CA PHE A 426 5.28 34.29 -6.86
C PHE A 426 6.59 34.78 -7.53
N THR A 427 7.57 35.25 -6.76
CA THR A 427 8.82 35.79 -7.30
C THR A 427 9.53 34.77 -8.20
N ASN A 428 9.77 35.12 -9.46
CA ASN A 428 10.33 34.25 -10.51
C ASN A 428 9.52 32.95 -10.80
N ALA A 429 8.25 32.87 -10.43
CA ALA A 429 7.38 31.74 -10.77
C ALA A 429 7.02 31.73 -12.28
N ASP A 430 6.71 30.54 -12.81
CA ASP A 430 6.11 30.41 -14.15
C ASP A 430 4.59 30.34 -14.06
N LEU A 431 3.92 31.39 -14.51
CA LEU A 431 2.46 31.55 -14.47
C LEU A 431 1.86 31.66 -15.88
N TYR A 432 2.58 31.21 -16.91
CA TYR A 432 2.14 31.37 -18.29
C TYR A 432 0.78 30.69 -18.50
N GLY A 433 -0.20 31.46 -18.96
CA GLY A 433 -1.57 30.97 -19.19
C GLY A 433 -2.34 30.55 -17.93
N ALA A 434 -1.84 30.85 -16.72
CA ALA A 434 -2.54 30.54 -15.47
C ALA A 434 -3.81 31.39 -15.30
N ASN A 435 -4.82 30.86 -14.59
CA ASN A 435 -6.14 31.48 -14.49
C ASN A 435 -6.46 31.93 -13.04
N PHE A 436 -6.29 33.22 -12.77
CA PHE A 436 -6.58 33.89 -11.50
C PHE A 436 -8.02 34.43 -11.39
N THR A 437 -8.95 34.06 -12.27
CA THR A 437 -10.30 34.66 -12.27
C THR A 437 -11.00 34.44 -10.93
N GLY A 438 -11.32 35.54 -10.23
CA GLY A 438 -11.92 35.52 -8.89
C GLY A 438 -10.95 35.20 -7.74
N ALA A 439 -9.64 35.13 -7.99
CA ALA A 439 -8.64 34.91 -6.95
C ALA A 439 -8.37 36.18 -6.11
N ASN A 440 -8.23 36.01 -4.80
CA ASN A 440 -7.84 37.12 -3.92
C ASN A 440 -6.31 37.32 -3.95
N LEU A 441 -5.85 38.33 -4.68
CA LEU A 441 -4.43 38.69 -4.84
C LEU A 441 -3.96 39.81 -3.88
N THR A 442 -4.71 40.14 -2.82
CA THR A 442 -4.36 41.19 -1.85
C THR A 442 -2.95 40.97 -1.28
N ASP A 443 -2.09 41.99 -1.34
CA ASP A 443 -0.67 41.92 -0.92
C ASP A 443 0.19 40.83 -1.60
N ALA A 444 -0.28 40.17 -2.67
CA ALA A 444 0.51 39.13 -3.35
C ALA A 444 1.78 39.71 -3.99
N ILE A 445 2.88 38.95 -3.97
CA ILE A 445 4.18 39.38 -4.50
C ILE A 445 4.35 38.77 -5.90
N ILE A 446 4.06 39.57 -6.92
CA ILE A 446 4.39 39.28 -8.32
C ILE A 446 5.42 40.31 -8.77
N THR A 447 6.47 39.87 -9.46
CA THR A 447 7.59 40.71 -9.93
C THR A 447 7.59 40.80 -11.46
N LYS A 448 8.28 41.79 -12.04
CA LYS A 448 8.46 41.91 -13.50
C LYS A 448 9.06 40.65 -14.16
N ASP A 449 9.84 39.91 -13.38
CA ASP A 449 10.58 38.71 -13.78
C ASP A 449 9.73 37.43 -13.63
N THR A 450 8.52 37.53 -13.07
CA THR A 450 7.53 36.45 -12.96
C THR A 450 6.79 36.27 -14.30
N ARG A 451 6.77 35.06 -14.87
CA ARG A 451 6.25 34.83 -16.24
C ARG A 451 4.72 34.78 -16.28
N ILE A 452 4.06 35.94 -16.35
CA ILE A 452 2.60 36.09 -16.40
C ILE A 452 2.01 36.24 -17.82
N VAL A 453 2.80 35.96 -18.85
CA VAL A 453 2.38 36.00 -20.28
C VAL A 453 1.15 35.11 -20.50
N SER A 454 0.14 35.64 -21.18
CA SER A 454 -1.15 34.97 -21.41
C SER A 454 -1.94 34.56 -20.16
N ALA A 455 -1.53 34.95 -18.95
CA ALA A 455 -2.29 34.68 -17.72
C ALA A 455 -3.61 35.48 -17.70
N LYS A 456 -4.62 34.93 -17.05
CA LYS A 456 -5.94 35.56 -16.89
C LYS A 456 -6.13 36.09 -15.49
N PHE A 457 -6.45 37.37 -15.37
CA PHE A 457 -6.71 38.05 -14.10
C PHE A 457 -8.17 38.46 -13.94
N GLY A 458 -8.86 38.80 -15.05
CA GLY A 458 -10.24 39.27 -15.03
C GLY A 458 -10.41 40.54 -14.17
N ASN A 459 -11.55 40.65 -13.48
CA ASN A 459 -11.95 41.80 -12.65
C ASN A 459 -11.12 41.99 -11.36
N THR A 460 -9.80 41.82 -11.40
CA THR A 460 -8.92 41.96 -10.23
C THR A 460 -8.66 43.43 -9.90
N THR A 461 -8.51 43.73 -8.61
CA THR A 461 -7.98 45.01 -8.10
C THR A 461 -6.46 45.01 -7.97
N TYR A 462 -5.78 43.91 -8.26
CA TYR A 462 -4.35 43.73 -7.99
C TYR A 462 -3.46 44.82 -8.59
N PHE A 463 -3.77 45.30 -9.79
CA PHE A 463 -2.90 46.21 -10.54
C PHE A 463 -3.03 47.68 -10.13
N LYS A 464 -4.03 48.04 -9.32
CA LYS A 464 -4.31 49.40 -8.87
C LYS A 464 -3.08 50.06 -8.24
N GLY A 465 -2.64 51.20 -8.77
CA GLY A 465 -1.49 51.96 -8.28
C GLY A 465 -0.12 51.27 -8.37
N LYS A 466 -0.01 50.08 -8.99
CA LYS A 466 1.27 49.36 -9.06
C LYS A 466 2.20 49.93 -10.12
N ASN A 467 3.50 49.86 -9.84
CA ASN A 467 4.53 50.05 -10.85
C ASN A 467 4.70 48.74 -11.66
N LEU A 468 4.17 48.74 -12.88
CA LEU A 468 4.22 47.66 -13.86
C LEU A 468 5.21 48.00 -15.00
N SER A 469 6.07 49.00 -14.81
CA SER A 469 6.99 49.46 -15.85
C SER A 469 7.98 48.35 -16.26
N GLY A 470 8.11 48.15 -17.57
CA GLY A 470 8.90 47.06 -18.16
C GLY A 470 8.37 45.64 -17.93
N TRP A 471 7.15 45.45 -17.39
CA TRP A 471 6.57 44.11 -17.19
C TRP A 471 6.16 43.46 -18.52
N ASN A 472 6.29 42.14 -18.61
CA ASN A 472 5.79 41.37 -19.75
C ASN A 472 4.37 40.84 -19.48
N LEU A 473 3.38 41.56 -20.00
CA LEU A 473 1.94 41.27 -19.92
C LEU A 473 1.37 40.76 -21.27
N ALA A 474 2.23 40.34 -22.20
CA ALA A 474 1.83 40.00 -23.56
C ALA A 474 0.74 38.89 -23.57
N GLY A 475 -0.32 39.12 -24.33
CA GLY A 475 -1.48 38.23 -24.42
C GLY A 475 -2.30 38.04 -23.13
N ALA A 476 -2.01 38.76 -22.04
CA ALA A 476 -2.72 38.59 -20.76
C ALA A 476 -4.19 39.04 -20.83
N ASP A 477 -5.06 38.36 -20.08
CA ASP A 477 -6.50 38.68 -20.01
C ASP A 477 -6.78 39.49 -18.74
N LEU A 478 -6.78 40.81 -18.92
CA LEU A 478 -7.02 41.87 -17.93
C LEU A 478 -8.45 42.43 -18.06
N THR A 479 -9.38 41.69 -18.68
CA THR A 479 -10.77 42.09 -18.89
C THR A 479 -11.42 42.52 -17.57
N GLY A 480 -11.84 43.79 -17.46
CA GLY A 480 -12.46 44.34 -16.26
C GLY A 480 -11.51 44.64 -15.08
N ALA A 481 -10.20 44.51 -15.23
CA ALA A 481 -9.24 44.78 -14.16
C ALA A 481 -9.21 46.27 -13.76
N ASP A 482 -8.96 46.55 -12.48
CA ASP A 482 -8.68 47.90 -11.99
C ASP A 482 -7.18 48.19 -12.05
N LEU A 483 -6.80 49.02 -13.02
CA LEU A 483 -5.45 49.55 -13.24
C LEU A 483 -5.39 51.06 -12.90
N THR A 484 -6.32 51.58 -12.07
CA THR A 484 -6.32 53.00 -11.68
C THR A 484 -4.96 53.40 -11.12
N GLY A 485 -4.31 54.41 -11.72
CA GLY A 485 -3.00 54.90 -11.28
C GLY A 485 -1.82 53.94 -11.52
N ALA A 486 -2.00 52.85 -12.27
CA ALA A 486 -0.90 51.92 -12.58
C ALA A 486 0.09 52.56 -13.56
N ASN A 487 1.40 52.37 -13.34
CA ASN A 487 2.44 52.77 -14.29
C ASN A 487 2.78 51.60 -15.21
N LEU A 488 2.54 51.75 -16.51
CA LEU A 488 2.74 50.74 -17.57
C LEU A 488 3.86 51.13 -18.54
N ASN A 489 4.65 52.17 -18.27
CA ASN A 489 5.73 52.62 -19.16
C ASN A 489 6.69 51.47 -19.54
N GLU A 490 7.01 51.33 -20.82
CA GLU A 490 7.84 50.24 -21.39
C GLU A 490 7.26 48.82 -21.25
N ALA A 491 6.08 48.64 -20.64
CA ALA A 491 5.47 47.33 -20.49
C ALA A 491 5.09 46.72 -21.86
N ASP A 492 5.12 45.40 -21.93
CA ASP A 492 4.72 44.64 -23.12
C ASP A 492 3.26 44.18 -22.97
N LEU A 493 2.34 44.90 -23.62
CA LEU A 493 0.90 44.59 -23.63
C LEU A 493 0.45 43.89 -24.92
N ARG A 494 1.38 43.53 -25.83
CA ARG A 494 1.03 43.06 -27.17
C ARG A 494 0.09 41.86 -27.13
N GLY A 495 -1.08 42.00 -27.77
CA GLY A 495 -2.13 40.96 -27.79
C GLY A 495 -2.95 40.83 -26.50
N ALA A 496 -2.70 41.64 -25.47
CA ALA A 496 -3.45 41.60 -24.22
C ALA A 496 -4.90 42.09 -24.39
N ILE A 497 -5.77 41.71 -23.44
CA ILE A 497 -7.19 42.03 -23.43
C ILE A 497 -7.48 42.89 -22.21
N LEU A 498 -7.74 44.17 -22.41
CA LEU A 498 -8.12 45.17 -21.40
C LEU A 498 -9.59 45.60 -21.56
N ILE A 499 -10.45 44.75 -22.12
CA ILE A 499 -11.85 45.09 -22.39
C ILE A 499 -12.56 45.44 -21.07
N ARG A 500 -13.16 46.64 -20.98
CA ARG A 500 -13.76 47.21 -19.75
C ARG A 500 -12.80 47.36 -18.56
N ALA A 501 -11.49 47.34 -18.78
CA ALA A 501 -10.52 47.64 -17.73
C ALA A 501 -10.58 49.13 -17.33
N ASN A 502 -10.44 49.42 -16.04
CA ASN A 502 -10.39 50.78 -15.54
C ASN A 502 -8.95 51.31 -15.58
N LEU A 503 -8.68 52.25 -16.48
CA LEU A 503 -7.38 52.86 -16.75
C LEU A 503 -7.32 54.34 -16.27
N THR A 504 -8.22 54.74 -15.35
CA THR A 504 -8.24 56.09 -14.76
C THR A 504 -6.86 56.44 -14.21
N ASN A 505 -6.26 57.54 -14.68
CA ASN A 505 -4.93 58.01 -14.27
C ASN A 505 -3.79 56.97 -14.45
N ALA A 506 -4.00 55.90 -15.23
CA ALA A 506 -2.90 55.02 -15.62
C ALA A 506 -1.86 55.78 -16.46
N ILE A 507 -0.59 55.42 -16.30
CA ILE A 507 0.52 56.01 -17.05
C ILE A 507 0.90 55.02 -18.15
N ILE A 508 0.54 55.34 -19.39
CA ILE A 508 0.94 54.60 -20.59
C ILE A 508 1.63 55.63 -21.51
N THR A 509 2.82 55.31 -22.00
CA THR A 509 3.55 56.12 -23.01
C THR A 509 3.66 55.38 -24.34
N LYS A 510 4.11 56.10 -25.39
CA LYS A 510 4.45 55.55 -26.71
C LYS A 510 5.42 54.36 -26.68
N ASP A 511 6.23 54.25 -25.62
CA ASP A 511 7.23 53.21 -25.41
C ASP A 511 6.61 51.92 -24.82
N THR A 512 5.36 51.99 -24.34
CA THR A 512 4.55 50.84 -23.95
C THR A 512 4.10 50.11 -25.21
N LYS A 513 4.38 48.80 -25.31
CA LYS A 513 4.15 48.04 -26.54
C LYS A 513 2.71 47.57 -26.59
N ILE A 514 1.84 48.39 -27.17
CA ILE A 514 0.38 48.16 -27.21
C ILE A 514 -0.15 47.61 -28.54
N ASN A 515 0.68 47.37 -29.54
CA ASN A 515 0.20 46.87 -30.83
C ASN A 515 -0.43 45.46 -30.71
N ASN A 516 -1.55 45.23 -31.39
CA ASN A 516 -2.47 44.08 -31.23
C ASN A 516 -3.27 44.02 -29.91
N THR A 517 -3.21 45.02 -29.02
CA THR A 517 -3.96 45.01 -27.75
C THR A 517 -5.46 45.27 -27.97
N LYS A 518 -6.33 44.78 -27.08
CA LYS A 518 -7.77 45.08 -27.11
C LYS A 518 -8.17 45.95 -25.92
N PHE A 519 -8.51 47.22 -26.17
CA PHE A 519 -8.94 48.19 -25.15
C PHE A 519 -10.46 48.47 -25.23
N GLY A 520 -11.25 47.51 -25.70
CA GLY A 520 -12.67 47.73 -25.99
C GLY A 520 -13.45 48.26 -24.77
N ASN A 521 -14.18 49.36 -24.95
CA ASN A 521 -14.90 50.07 -23.89
C ASN A 521 -14.01 50.38 -22.66
N THR A 522 -12.98 51.22 -22.83
CA THR A 522 -12.09 51.67 -21.74
C THR A 522 -12.06 53.19 -21.62
N ASN A 523 -11.81 53.67 -20.41
CA ASN A 523 -11.83 55.09 -20.04
C ASN A 523 -10.48 55.81 -20.18
N TYR A 524 -9.61 55.35 -21.11
CA TYR A 524 -8.24 55.88 -21.22
C TYR A 524 -8.04 57.04 -22.20
N PHE A 525 -8.61 56.97 -23.41
CA PHE A 525 -8.06 57.70 -24.57
C PHE A 525 -8.51 59.16 -24.71
N LYS A 526 -9.62 59.56 -24.09
CA LYS A 526 -10.21 60.91 -24.17
C LYS A 526 -9.18 61.98 -23.79
N GLY A 527 -8.95 62.94 -24.68
CA GLY A 527 -8.04 64.06 -24.43
C GLY A 527 -6.56 63.68 -24.29
N LYS A 528 -6.14 62.50 -24.77
CA LYS A 528 -4.74 62.06 -24.71
C LYS A 528 -3.91 62.56 -25.91
N ASP A 529 -2.66 62.91 -25.63
CA ASP A 529 -1.60 62.91 -26.63
C ASP A 529 -1.15 61.45 -26.88
N LEU A 530 -1.46 60.97 -28.09
CA LEU A 530 -1.04 59.67 -28.61
C LEU A 530 -0.08 59.86 -29.81
N SER A 531 0.61 61.00 -29.90
CA SER A 531 1.44 61.35 -31.04
C SER A 531 2.65 60.41 -31.19
N GLY A 532 2.83 59.87 -32.39
CA GLY A 532 3.84 58.86 -32.71
C GLY A 532 3.63 57.49 -32.05
N TRP A 533 2.48 57.20 -31.43
CA TRP A 533 2.24 55.90 -30.79
C TRP A 533 2.06 54.78 -31.83
N ASN A 534 2.50 53.56 -31.49
CA ASN A 534 2.27 52.37 -32.30
C ASN A 534 0.96 51.65 -31.91
N LEU A 535 -0.15 52.11 -32.46
CA LEU A 535 -1.50 51.55 -32.29
C LEU A 535 -1.82 50.45 -33.33
N SER A 536 -0.85 49.95 -34.12
CA SER A 536 -1.11 48.98 -35.19
C SER A 536 -1.82 47.71 -34.67
N SER A 537 -2.84 47.26 -35.41
CA SER A 537 -3.72 46.14 -35.09
C SER A 537 -4.42 46.21 -33.71
N THR A 538 -4.43 47.37 -33.06
CA THR A 538 -5.12 47.57 -31.76
C THR A 538 -6.63 47.60 -31.97
N ASP A 539 -7.39 47.00 -31.05
CA ASP A 539 -8.85 46.99 -31.05
C ASP A 539 -9.34 48.04 -30.03
N LEU A 540 -9.84 49.17 -30.54
CA LEU A 540 -10.30 50.35 -29.78
C LEU A 540 -11.83 50.47 -29.80
N THR A 541 -12.55 49.37 -30.04
CA THR A 541 -14.02 49.34 -30.14
C THR A 541 -14.70 49.99 -28.92
N ASP A 542 -15.75 50.78 -29.13
CA ASP A 542 -16.49 51.52 -28.08
C ASP A 542 -15.65 52.54 -27.25
N ALA A 543 -14.51 53.01 -27.77
CA ALA A 543 -13.68 54.00 -27.07
C ALA A 543 -14.13 55.46 -27.31
N ASP A 544 -13.77 56.34 -26.38
CA ASP A 544 -13.89 57.81 -26.50
C ASP A 544 -12.50 58.39 -26.85
N LEU A 545 -12.36 58.92 -28.06
CA LEU A 545 -11.16 59.58 -28.60
C LEU A 545 -11.42 61.07 -28.91
N THR A 546 -12.42 61.69 -28.25
CA THR A 546 -12.62 63.14 -28.37
C THR A 546 -11.43 63.92 -27.81
N VAL A 547 -11.03 65.00 -28.49
CA VAL A 547 -9.86 65.84 -28.17
C VAL A 547 -8.52 65.07 -28.13
N THR A 548 -8.46 63.89 -28.76
CA THR A 548 -7.25 63.04 -28.79
C THR A 548 -6.35 63.39 -29.97
N ASP A 549 -5.04 63.51 -29.73
CA ASP A 549 -4.05 63.74 -30.79
C ASP A 549 -3.39 62.43 -31.23
N LEU A 550 -3.58 62.04 -32.50
CA LEU A 550 -2.99 60.86 -33.13
C LEU A 550 -1.84 61.24 -34.09
N THR A 551 -1.29 62.46 -34.01
CA THR A 551 -0.30 62.98 -34.97
C THR A 551 0.92 62.05 -35.10
N ASN A 552 1.27 61.66 -36.33
CA ASN A 552 2.28 60.65 -36.68
C ASN A 552 2.04 59.22 -36.10
N ALA A 553 0.87 58.92 -35.51
CA ALA A 553 0.61 57.60 -34.93
C ALA A 553 0.41 56.52 -36.01
N ASN A 554 0.85 55.29 -35.73
CA ASN A 554 0.64 54.15 -36.61
C ASN A 554 -0.66 53.43 -36.25
N LEU A 555 -1.69 53.60 -37.07
CA LEU A 555 -3.02 52.99 -36.90
C LEU A 555 -3.23 51.80 -37.86
N THR A 556 -2.16 51.26 -38.48
CA THR A 556 -2.27 50.23 -39.53
C THR A 556 -3.03 48.99 -39.04
N ASN A 557 -4.07 48.58 -39.78
CA ASN A 557 -4.98 47.48 -39.43
C ASN A 557 -5.69 47.60 -38.05
N SER A 558 -5.71 48.76 -37.39
CA SER A 558 -6.42 48.93 -36.10
C SER A 558 -7.94 49.02 -36.30
N LYS A 559 -8.71 48.81 -35.23
CA LYS A 559 -10.17 48.94 -35.25
C LYS A 559 -10.66 50.11 -34.40
N PHE A 560 -11.44 50.96 -35.01
CA PHE A 560 -12.26 52.01 -34.43
C PHE A 560 -13.74 51.70 -34.73
N VAL A 561 -14.25 50.60 -34.18
CA VAL A 561 -15.67 50.24 -34.33
C VAL A 561 -16.48 50.97 -33.26
N ASN A 562 -17.54 51.69 -33.64
CA ASN A 562 -18.38 52.45 -32.70
C ASN A 562 -17.58 53.42 -31.80
N VAL A 563 -16.54 54.07 -32.35
CA VAL A 563 -15.71 55.03 -31.60
C VAL A 563 -16.28 56.44 -31.69
N LEU A 564 -16.22 57.16 -30.57
CA LEU A 564 -16.60 58.57 -30.48
C LEU A 564 -15.38 59.45 -30.72
N PHE A 565 -15.47 60.29 -31.75
CA PHE A 565 -14.52 61.37 -32.07
C PHE A 565 -15.19 62.74 -31.95
N ASP A 566 -14.42 63.81 -32.15
CA ASP A 566 -14.93 65.17 -32.36
C ASP A 566 -14.08 65.96 -33.36
N ASP A 567 -14.50 67.19 -33.68
CA ASP A 567 -13.76 68.12 -34.55
C ASP A 567 -12.40 68.56 -33.98
N LYS A 568 -12.04 68.12 -32.76
CA LYS A 568 -10.74 68.36 -32.11
C LYS A 568 -9.82 67.13 -32.10
N THR A 569 -10.28 65.98 -32.60
CA THR A 569 -9.44 64.80 -32.79
C THR A 569 -8.47 65.06 -33.93
N ILE A 570 -7.16 64.92 -33.71
CA ILE A 570 -6.12 65.25 -34.70
C ILE A 570 -5.56 63.97 -35.33
N PHE A 571 -5.48 63.92 -36.66
CA PHE A 571 -4.96 62.77 -37.43
C PHE A 571 -3.71 63.10 -38.28
N ASN A 572 -3.03 64.23 -38.05
CA ASN A 572 -1.96 64.72 -38.92
C ASN A 572 -0.83 63.68 -39.12
N ASN A 573 -0.54 63.31 -40.36
CA ASN A 573 0.46 62.29 -40.73
C ASN A 573 0.25 60.89 -40.10
N SER A 574 -0.96 60.55 -39.63
CA SER A 574 -1.24 59.21 -39.08
C SER A 574 -1.20 58.15 -40.18
N ILE A 575 -0.61 56.98 -39.90
CA ILE A 575 -0.58 55.86 -40.86
C ILE A 575 -1.86 55.03 -40.68
N VAL A 576 -2.90 55.31 -41.47
CA VAL A 576 -4.26 54.75 -41.28
C VAL A 576 -4.62 53.59 -42.22
N LYS A 577 -3.62 52.97 -42.86
CA LYS A 577 -3.82 51.90 -43.85
C LYS A 577 -4.60 50.72 -43.25
N ASN A 578 -5.72 50.36 -43.88
CA ASN A 578 -6.65 49.32 -43.44
C ASN A 578 -7.23 49.53 -42.03
N ALA A 579 -7.17 50.74 -41.46
CA ALA A 579 -7.81 51.03 -40.19
C ALA A 579 -9.34 51.05 -40.40
N ASP A 580 -10.07 50.28 -39.57
CA ASP A 580 -11.52 50.09 -39.70
C ASP A 580 -12.28 51.09 -38.85
N PHE A 581 -13.02 52.03 -39.46
CA PHE A 581 -13.79 53.07 -38.77
C PHE A 581 -15.31 52.79 -38.76
N LYS A 582 -15.72 51.52 -38.91
CA LYS A 582 -17.14 51.13 -38.97
C LYS A 582 -17.95 51.70 -37.79
N ASP A 583 -19.09 52.29 -38.10
CA ASP A 583 -20.04 52.86 -37.13
C ASP A 583 -19.44 53.96 -36.21
N SER A 584 -18.24 54.49 -36.50
CA SER A 584 -17.66 55.63 -35.77
C SER A 584 -18.40 56.94 -36.03
N ILE A 585 -18.47 57.79 -35.00
CA ILE A 585 -19.24 59.04 -34.97
C ILE A 585 -18.37 60.24 -34.58
N GLY A 586 -18.82 61.45 -34.94
CA GLY A 586 -18.10 62.71 -34.66
C GLY A 586 -16.89 62.99 -35.56
N LEU A 587 -16.71 62.23 -36.65
CA LEU A 587 -15.69 62.52 -37.66
C LEU A 587 -16.15 63.67 -38.59
N SER A 588 -15.40 64.77 -38.57
CA SER A 588 -15.58 65.93 -39.46
C SER A 588 -15.41 65.54 -40.94
N ASN A 589 -15.93 66.35 -41.86
CA ASN A 589 -15.72 66.15 -43.32
C ASN A 589 -14.22 66.09 -43.67
N ASN A 590 -13.38 66.86 -42.97
CA ASN A 590 -11.93 66.84 -43.16
C ASN A 590 -11.32 65.52 -42.67
N HIS A 591 -11.79 64.99 -41.53
CA HIS A 591 -11.34 63.70 -41.01
C HIS A 591 -11.76 62.57 -41.96
N LYS A 592 -13.02 62.57 -42.42
CA LYS A 592 -13.53 61.59 -43.40
C LYS A 592 -12.72 61.61 -44.71
N HIS A 593 -12.39 62.80 -45.22
CA HIS A 593 -11.56 62.94 -46.43
C HIS A 593 -10.12 62.45 -46.20
N TYR A 594 -9.47 62.86 -45.11
CA TYR A 594 -8.12 62.42 -44.75
C TYR A 594 -8.05 60.89 -44.61
N LEU A 595 -8.97 60.28 -43.85
CA LEU A 595 -9.00 58.85 -43.60
C LEU A 595 -9.23 58.04 -44.87
N LYS A 596 -10.21 58.43 -45.70
CA LYS A 596 -10.50 57.76 -46.99
C LYS A 596 -9.30 57.84 -47.94
N ASN A 597 -8.65 59.00 -48.07
CA ASN A 597 -7.49 59.17 -48.95
C ASN A 597 -6.25 58.37 -48.49
N ASN A 598 -6.06 58.18 -47.18
CA ASN A 598 -4.92 57.45 -46.61
C ASN A 598 -5.21 55.96 -46.37
N GLY A 599 -6.28 55.42 -46.95
CA GLY A 599 -6.55 53.98 -47.01
C GLY A 599 -7.23 53.37 -45.79
N ALA A 600 -7.96 54.16 -45.00
CA ALA A 600 -8.89 53.63 -44.00
C ALA A 600 -10.14 53.02 -44.65
N ILE A 601 -10.79 52.08 -43.96
CA ILE A 601 -11.97 51.35 -44.43
C ILE A 601 -13.20 51.65 -43.55
N ASN A 602 -14.40 51.42 -44.09
CA ASN A 602 -15.70 51.60 -43.43
C ASN A 602 -15.96 53.01 -42.83
N VAL A 603 -15.17 54.01 -43.22
CA VAL A 603 -15.39 55.42 -42.82
C VAL A 603 -16.75 55.87 -43.36
N SER A 604 -17.67 56.19 -42.46
CA SER A 604 -19.02 56.66 -42.77
C SER A 604 -19.03 57.89 -43.69
N ASN A 605 -20.12 58.09 -44.42
CA ASN A 605 -20.32 59.30 -45.25
C ASN A 605 -20.71 60.50 -44.40
#